data_AF-A0A2M7GWM0-F1
#
_entry.id   AF-A0A2M7GWM0-F1
#
_cell.length_a   1.000
_cell.length_b   1.000
_cell.length_c   1.000
_cell.angle_alpha   90.00
_cell.angle_beta   90.00
_cell.angle_gamma   90.00
#
_symmetry.space_group_name_H-M   'P 1'
#
loop_
_entity.id
_entity.type
_entity.pdbx_description
1 polymer ?
#
loop_
_entity_poly.entity_id
_entity_poly.type
_entity_poly.pdbx_seq_one_letter_code
_entity_poly.pdbx_strand_id
1 'polypeptide(L)'
;MTQIEVIEEERTRILEEWRVIRAVCMDDRGTPHPASRPDSEERVEETFSGELFRCMSGTYMQVTIGWRVDGADVFDDAFTLVCSQGEALRHETGGRIYCATQEPRRNCNERSLLRLYGPGVKLVYVRREERYTEMVEHRREIVNTANMTLMLDGGVGGYR
;
A
#
# COMPACT_ATOMS: atom_id res chain seq x y z
N MET A 1 21.68 -37.21 -7.26
CA MET A 1 20.45 -36.89 -8.01
C MET A 1 19.96 -35.56 -7.44
N THR A 2 19.81 -34.52 -8.24
CA THR A 2 19.34 -33.21 -7.76
C THR A 2 17.82 -33.15 -7.84
N GLN A 3 17.16 -32.91 -6.71
CA GLN A 3 15.73 -32.65 -6.66
C GLN A 3 15.53 -31.13 -6.64
N ILE A 4 14.60 -30.65 -7.47
CA ILE A 4 14.19 -29.25 -7.50
C ILE A 4 12.84 -29.18 -6.78
N GLU A 5 12.78 -28.40 -5.71
CA GLU A 5 11.57 -28.10 -4.95
C GLU A 5 11.19 -26.64 -5.22
N VAL A 6 9.93 -26.36 -5.55
CA VAL A 6 9.43 -25.00 -5.69
C VAL A 6 8.75 -24.61 -4.39
N ILE A 7 9.19 -23.53 -3.75
CA ILE A 7 8.67 -23.04 -2.47
C ILE A 7 8.08 -21.64 -2.68
N GLU A 8 6.93 -21.38 -2.06
CA GLU A 8 6.33 -20.04 -1.97
C GLU A 8 6.98 -19.27 -0.82
N GLU A 9 7.68 -18.18 -1.13
CA GLU A 9 8.29 -17.29 -0.13
C GLU A 9 7.58 -15.92 -0.12
N GLU A 10 7.21 -15.43 1.06
CA GLU A 10 6.71 -14.07 1.24
C GLU A 10 7.87 -13.07 1.34
N ARG A 11 7.87 -12.05 0.48
CA ARG A 11 8.88 -10.98 0.46
C ARG A 11 8.22 -9.61 0.55
N THR A 12 8.97 -8.63 1.04
CA THR A 12 8.55 -7.23 1.05
C THR A 12 9.36 -6.41 0.06
N ARG A 13 8.71 -5.47 -0.62
CA ARG A 13 9.36 -4.43 -1.40
C ARG A 13 8.81 -3.06 -1.02
N ILE A 14 9.67 -2.05 -1.07
CA ILE A 14 9.25 -0.65 -0.94
C ILE A 14 8.92 -0.14 -2.34
N LEU A 15 7.72 0.39 -2.51
CA LEU A 15 7.29 1.10 -3.72
C LEU A 15 7.20 2.58 -3.42
N GLU A 16 7.86 3.38 -4.25
CA GLU A 16 7.87 4.84 -4.23
C GLU A 16 7.35 5.35 -5.56
N GLU A 17 6.23 6.06 -5.54
CA GLU A 17 5.53 6.43 -6.76
C GLU A 17 4.59 7.61 -6.58
N TRP A 18 4.31 8.28 -7.69
CA TRP A 18 3.30 9.34 -7.74
C TRP A 18 1.92 8.74 -7.96
N ARG A 19 0.96 9.17 -7.16
CA ARG A 19 -0.44 8.72 -7.21
C ARG A 19 -1.39 9.89 -7.35
N VAL A 20 -2.42 9.71 -8.16
CA VAL A 20 -3.51 10.69 -8.26
C VAL A 20 -4.60 10.27 -7.29
N ILE A 21 -4.92 11.16 -6.37
CA ILE A 21 -5.92 10.92 -5.35
C ILE A 21 -7.11 11.83 -5.61
N ARG A 22 -8.29 11.22 -5.70
CA ARG A 22 -9.57 11.92 -5.66
C ARG A 22 -10.37 11.47 -4.44
N ALA A 23 -11.19 12.35 -3.90
CA ALA A 23 -12.05 12.03 -2.77
C ALA A 23 -13.47 12.55 -2.99
N VAL A 24 -14.44 11.78 -2.51
CA VAL A 24 -15.86 12.10 -2.51
C VAL A 24 -16.41 11.88 -1.11
N CYS A 25 -17.26 12.77 -0.64
CA CYS A 25 -17.96 12.64 0.63
C CYS A 25 -19.33 12.01 0.40
N MET A 26 -19.63 10.95 1.10
CA MET A 26 -20.90 10.24 1.01
C MET A 26 -21.74 10.60 2.23
N ASP A 27 -22.98 11.04 2.02
CA ASP A 27 -23.93 11.24 3.12
C ASP A 27 -24.61 9.94 3.57
N ASP A 28 -25.44 10.04 4.60
CA ASP A 28 -26.20 8.93 5.18
C ASP A 28 -27.18 8.25 4.20
N ARG A 29 -27.52 8.93 3.11
CA ARG A 29 -28.37 8.42 2.02
C ARG A 29 -27.56 7.86 0.86
N GLY A 30 -26.23 7.88 0.94
CA GLY A 30 -25.34 7.46 -0.14
C GLY A 30 -25.26 8.47 -1.29
N THR A 31 -25.65 9.73 -1.09
CA THR A 31 -25.50 10.77 -2.11
C THR A 31 -24.06 11.29 -2.10
N PRO A 32 -23.39 11.32 -3.26
CA PRO A 32 -22.03 11.85 -3.36
C PRO A 32 -22.01 13.38 -3.33
N HIS A 33 -21.12 13.93 -2.52
CA HIS A 33 -20.79 15.35 -2.40
C HIS A 33 -19.29 15.56 -2.63
N PRO A 34 -18.87 16.72 -3.15
CA PRO A 34 -17.44 16.99 -3.37
C PRO A 34 -16.68 17.06 -2.04
N ALA A 35 -15.55 16.36 -1.96
CA ALA A 35 -14.61 16.51 -0.84
C ALA A 35 -13.86 17.85 -0.93
N SER A 36 -13.62 18.45 0.23
CA SER A 36 -12.97 19.76 0.32
C SER A 36 -11.45 19.60 0.37
N ARG A 37 -10.72 20.39 -0.43
CA ARG A 37 -9.26 20.51 -0.33
C ARG A 37 -8.90 21.60 0.69
N PRO A 38 -8.00 21.36 1.66
CA PRO A 38 -7.58 22.38 2.63
C PRO A 38 -6.78 23.53 2.02
N ASP A 39 -6.18 23.31 0.85
CA ASP A 39 -5.32 24.25 0.12
C ASP A 39 -5.47 24.06 -1.41
N SER A 40 -4.90 24.99 -2.18
CA SER A 40 -4.96 24.99 -3.66
C SER A 40 -3.95 24.07 -4.34
N GLU A 41 -2.93 23.61 -3.63
CA GLU A 41 -1.79 22.89 -4.21
C GLU A 41 -2.26 21.53 -4.71
N GLU A 42 -2.04 21.22 -5.98
CA GLU A 42 -2.36 19.88 -6.49
C GLU A 42 -1.27 18.88 -6.10
N ARG A 43 0.00 19.32 -6.18
CA ARG A 43 1.16 18.45 -6.02
C ARG A 43 1.57 18.39 -4.55
N VAL A 44 1.69 17.18 -4.02
CA VAL A 44 2.06 16.93 -2.62
C VAL A 44 3.34 16.11 -2.59
N GLU A 45 4.42 16.76 -2.18
CA GLU A 45 5.76 16.19 -2.09
C GLU A 45 5.92 15.30 -0.83
N GLU A 46 6.95 14.46 -0.81
CA GLU A 46 7.26 13.54 0.31
C GLU A 46 7.37 14.26 1.66
N THR A 47 7.85 15.51 1.67
CA THR A 47 8.10 16.28 2.89
C THR A 47 6.83 16.86 3.51
N PHE A 48 5.73 16.92 2.76
CA PHE A 48 4.48 17.48 3.24
C PHE A 48 3.91 16.65 4.39
N SER A 49 3.28 17.31 5.37
CA SER A 49 2.52 16.66 6.42
C SER A 49 1.27 17.48 6.70
N GLY A 50 0.09 16.88 6.56
CA GLY A 50 -1.16 17.61 6.63
C GLY A 50 -2.37 16.88 6.07
N GLU A 51 -3.52 17.56 6.09
CA GLU A 51 -4.75 17.09 5.45
C GLU A 51 -4.67 17.26 3.94
N LEU A 52 -5.05 16.21 3.20
CA LEU A 52 -5.21 16.24 1.73
C LEU A 52 -6.64 16.60 1.34
N PHE A 53 -7.60 15.97 2.02
CA PHE A 53 -9.03 16.14 1.83
C PHE A 53 -9.75 16.05 3.16
N ARG A 54 -10.87 16.76 3.27
CA ARG A 54 -11.79 16.69 4.41
C ARG A 54 -13.25 16.72 3.96
N CYS A 55 -14.10 16.12 4.76
CA CYS A 55 -15.54 16.01 4.50
C CYS A 55 -16.36 16.85 5.47
N MET A 56 -17.52 17.31 5.02
CA MET A 56 -18.49 18.00 5.86
C MET A 56 -18.97 17.06 6.98
N SER A 57 -19.34 17.65 8.12
CA SER A 57 -19.95 16.87 9.21
C SER A 57 -21.20 16.13 8.72
N GLY A 58 -21.38 14.89 9.16
CA GLY A 58 -22.47 14.02 8.71
C GLY A 58 -22.13 13.15 7.50
N THR A 59 -20.94 13.30 6.91
CA THR A 59 -20.51 12.53 5.73
C THR A 59 -19.23 11.75 6.01
N TYR A 60 -19.09 10.58 5.39
CA TYR A 60 -17.84 9.80 5.39
C TYR A 60 -17.13 9.96 4.05
N MET A 61 -15.84 9.67 3.98
CA MET A 61 -15.04 9.91 2.77
C MET A 61 -14.74 8.61 2.06
N GLN A 62 -14.97 8.57 0.75
CA GLN A 62 -14.42 7.56 -0.14
C GLN A 62 -13.30 8.17 -0.97
N VAL A 63 -12.12 7.59 -0.86
CA VAL A 63 -10.90 8.02 -1.55
C VAL A 63 -10.59 7.00 -2.63
N THR A 64 -10.35 7.46 -3.85
CA THR A 64 -9.85 6.64 -4.95
C THR A 64 -8.42 7.06 -5.27
N ILE A 65 -7.53 6.07 -5.35
CA ILE A 65 -6.09 6.24 -5.53
C ILE A 65 -5.71 5.58 -6.84
N GLY A 66 -5.49 6.41 -7.85
CA GLY A 66 -5.14 5.99 -9.20
C GLY A 66 -3.78 6.51 -9.64
N TRP A 67 -3.59 6.56 -10.95
CA TRP A 67 -2.33 6.88 -11.62
C TRP A 67 -2.49 8.11 -12.51
N ARG A 68 -1.35 8.74 -12.80
CA ARG A 68 -1.25 9.70 -13.91
C ARG A 68 -0.37 9.09 -14.99
N VAL A 69 -0.92 8.88 -16.17
CA VAL A 69 -0.21 8.31 -17.32
C VAL A 69 -0.34 9.31 -18.47
N ASP A 70 0.80 9.77 -18.99
CA ASP A 70 0.85 10.73 -20.11
C ASP A 70 -0.02 12.00 -19.90
N GLY A 71 -0.10 12.46 -18.66
CA GLY A 71 -0.88 13.64 -18.27
C GLY A 71 -2.39 13.38 -18.06
N ALA A 72 -2.87 12.16 -18.29
CA ALA A 72 -4.25 11.76 -18.04
C ALA A 72 -4.41 11.01 -16.71
N ASP A 73 -5.55 11.24 -16.04
CA ASP A 73 -5.87 10.62 -14.76
C ASP A 73 -6.57 9.29 -15.00
N VAL A 74 -5.94 8.20 -14.56
CA VAL A 74 -6.44 6.84 -14.73
C VAL A 74 -6.82 6.29 -13.37
N PHE A 75 -8.09 5.90 -13.25
CA PHE A 75 -8.65 5.30 -12.02
C PHE A 75 -9.14 3.86 -12.24
N ASP A 76 -8.76 3.24 -13.35
CA ASP A 76 -9.05 1.83 -13.63
C ASP A 76 -8.21 0.96 -12.68
N ASP A 77 -8.84 -0.06 -12.07
CA ASP A 77 -8.22 -0.92 -11.03
C ASP A 77 -7.63 -0.13 -9.83
N ALA A 78 -8.12 1.09 -9.61
CA ALA A 78 -7.65 1.95 -8.54
C ALA A 78 -7.99 1.40 -7.16
N PHE A 79 -7.08 1.64 -6.21
CA PHE A 79 -7.30 1.31 -4.82
C PHE A 79 -8.30 2.29 -4.20
N THR A 80 -9.15 1.79 -3.30
CA THR A 80 -10.07 2.63 -2.54
C THR A 80 -9.80 2.54 -1.05
N LEU A 81 -9.84 3.70 -0.40
CA LEU A 81 -9.75 3.83 1.05
C LEU A 81 -11.00 4.57 1.52
N VAL A 82 -11.55 4.16 2.66
CA VAL A 82 -12.70 4.82 3.28
C VAL A 82 -12.27 5.42 4.60
N CYS A 83 -12.48 6.73 4.76
CA CYS A 83 -12.33 7.41 6.04
C CYS A 83 -13.70 7.58 6.70
N SER A 84 -13.75 7.37 8.00
CA SER A 84 -14.96 7.47 8.80
C SER A 84 -15.47 8.91 8.87
N GLN A 85 -16.71 9.08 9.35
CA GLN A 85 -17.25 10.41 9.60
C GLN A 85 -16.35 11.19 10.58
N GLY A 86 -16.03 12.44 10.24
CA GLY A 86 -15.15 13.28 11.05
C GLY A 86 -13.65 12.99 10.87
N GLU A 87 -13.28 12.06 9.97
CA GLU A 87 -11.91 11.85 9.55
C GLU A 87 -11.58 12.61 8.27
N ALA A 88 -10.30 12.97 8.12
CA ALA A 88 -9.70 13.50 6.91
C ALA A 88 -8.72 12.46 6.35
N LEU A 89 -8.52 12.52 5.03
CA LEU A 89 -7.36 11.88 4.44
C LEU A 89 -6.13 12.74 4.73
N ARG A 90 -5.13 12.16 5.38
CA ARG A 90 -3.87 12.83 5.70
C ARG A 90 -2.72 12.23 4.93
N HIS A 91 -1.71 13.07 4.72
CA HIS A 91 -0.38 12.68 4.30
C HIS A 91 0.60 12.97 5.44
N GLU A 92 1.55 12.08 5.65
CA GLU A 92 2.64 12.21 6.61
C GLU A 92 3.97 12.17 5.86
N THR A 93 4.95 12.87 6.41
CA THR A 93 6.30 12.92 5.86
C THR A 93 6.83 11.51 5.59
N GLY A 94 7.37 11.30 4.41
CA GLY A 94 7.81 9.98 3.96
C GLY A 94 6.75 9.20 3.18
N GLY A 95 5.70 9.86 2.69
CA GLY A 95 4.81 9.30 1.65
C GLY A 95 3.65 8.45 2.17
N ARG A 96 3.38 8.45 3.49
CA ARG A 96 2.29 7.64 4.06
C ARG A 96 0.98 8.41 4.00
N ILE A 97 -0.06 7.76 3.48
CA ILE A 97 -1.43 8.26 3.49
C ILE A 97 -2.32 7.41 4.39
N TYR A 98 -3.19 8.06 5.16
CA TYR A 98 -4.06 7.39 6.12
C TYR A 98 -5.24 8.27 6.51
N CYS A 99 -6.29 7.64 7.03
CA CYS A 99 -7.42 8.34 7.65
C CYS A 99 -7.09 8.69 9.10
N ALA A 100 -7.39 9.91 9.50
CA ALA A 100 -7.27 10.35 10.90
C ALA A 100 -8.28 11.45 11.19
N THR A 101 -8.54 11.72 12.48
CA THR A 101 -9.44 12.79 12.90
C THR A 101 -9.07 14.13 12.25
N GLN A 102 -10.10 14.83 11.75
CA GLN A 102 -9.92 16.15 11.16
C GLN A 102 -9.37 17.16 12.17
N GLU A 103 -8.51 18.05 11.69
CA GLU A 103 -8.07 19.21 12.44
C GLU A 103 -9.28 20.09 12.81
N PRO A 104 -9.37 20.53 14.08
CA PRO A 104 -10.43 21.42 14.52
C PRO A 104 -10.39 22.72 13.71
N ARG A 105 -11.50 23.02 13.04
CA ARG A 105 -11.69 24.26 12.27
C ARG A 105 -13.03 24.89 12.65
N ARG A 106 -13.23 26.12 12.19
CA ARG A 106 -14.51 26.83 12.35
C ARG A 106 -15.64 26.05 11.67
N ASN A 107 -16.86 26.15 12.20
CA ASN A 107 -18.04 25.59 11.55
C ASN A 107 -18.15 26.09 10.09
N CYS A 108 -18.51 25.19 9.18
CA CYS A 108 -18.64 25.43 7.74
C CYS A 108 -17.32 25.71 6.99
N ASN A 109 -16.16 25.39 7.57
CA ASN A 109 -14.87 25.55 6.90
C ASN A 109 -14.84 24.84 5.53
N GLU A 110 -15.38 23.63 5.45
CA GLU A 110 -15.44 22.79 4.25
C GLU A 110 -16.17 23.50 3.10
N ARG A 111 -17.30 24.15 3.39
CA ARG A 111 -18.05 24.92 2.38
C ARG A 111 -17.26 26.12 1.88
N SER A 112 -16.49 26.77 2.75
CA SER A 112 -15.60 27.87 2.36
C SER A 112 -14.43 27.37 1.51
N LEU A 113 -13.84 26.22 1.86
CA LEU A 113 -12.79 25.56 1.07
C LEU A 113 -13.29 25.17 -0.31
N LEU A 114 -14.49 24.60 -0.43
CA LEU A 114 -15.09 24.28 -1.73
C LEU A 114 -15.32 25.50 -2.61
N ARG A 115 -15.63 26.66 -2.02
CA ARG A 115 -15.74 27.91 -2.78
C ARG A 115 -14.38 28.46 -3.21
N LEU A 116 -13.36 28.26 -2.38
CA LEU A 116 -12.03 28.84 -2.60
C LEU A 116 -11.16 27.97 -3.54
N TYR A 117 -11.18 26.66 -3.33
CA TYR A 117 -10.31 25.70 -4.03
C TYR A 117 -11.07 24.72 -4.91
N GLY A 118 -12.40 24.64 -4.78
CA GLY A 118 -13.20 23.68 -5.53
C GLY A 118 -12.92 22.22 -5.18
N PRO A 119 -13.68 21.29 -5.78
CA PRO A 119 -13.29 19.89 -5.83
C PRO A 119 -12.04 19.73 -6.70
N GLY A 120 -11.39 18.57 -6.62
CA GLY A 120 -10.29 18.25 -7.51
C GLY A 120 -9.54 17.01 -7.10
N VAL A 121 -8.38 16.86 -7.71
CA VAL A 121 -7.42 15.79 -7.43
C VAL A 121 -6.21 16.36 -6.69
N LYS A 122 -5.45 15.47 -6.06
CA LYS A 122 -4.11 15.74 -5.52
C LYS A 122 -3.14 14.72 -6.16
N LEU A 123 -2.01 15.19 -6.68
CA LEU A 123 -0.92 14.34 -7.15
C LEU A 123 0.08 14.17 -6.00
N VAL A 124 0.06 13.01 -5.37
CA VAL A 124 0.72 12.76 -4.08
C VAL A 124 1.87 11.79 -4.26
N TYR A 125 3.03 12.11 -3.70
CA TYR A 125 4.11 11.16 -3.53
C TYR A 125 3.72 10.13 -2.48
N VAL A 126 3.71 8.85 -2.82
CA VAL A 126 3.35 7.76 -1.92
C VAL A 126 4.51 6.78 -1.80
N ARG A 127 4.81 6.39 -0.56
CA ARG A 127 5.75 5.32 -0.25
C ARG A 127 5.04 4.25 0.56
N ARG A 128 5.02 3.02 0.04
CA ARG A 128 4.34 1.89 0.69
C ARG A 128 5.19 0.64 0.61
N GLU A 129 5.17 -0.12 1.70
CA GLU A 129 5.70 -1.48 1.73
C GLU A 129 4.64 -2.45 1.21
N GLU A 130 4.95 -3.18 0.14
CA GLU A 130 4.09 -4.20 -0.44
C GLU A 130 4.67 -5.59 -0.14
N ARG A 131 3.83 -6.50 0.34
CA ARG A 131 4.15 -7.93 0.46
C ARG A 131 3.76 -8.63 -0.83
N TYR A 132 4.67 -9.42 -1.38
CA TYR A 132 4.43 -10.23 -2.57
C TYR A 132 4.94 -11.65 -2.34
N THR A 133 4.28 -12.62 -3.00
CA THR A 133 4.68 -14.02 -2.97
C THR A 133 5.57 -14.32 -4.18
N GLU A 134 6.73 -14.90 -3.94
CA GLU A 134 7.68 -15.31 -4.98
C GLU A 134 7.83 -16.83 -4.99
N MET A 135 7.80 -17.43 -6.17
CA MET A 135 8.07 -18.87 -6.35
C MET A 135 9.59 -19.05 -6.48
N VAL A 136 10.23 -19.69 -5.51
CA VAL A 136 11.69 -19.90 -5.51
C VAL A 136 12.01 -21.38 -5.71
N GLU A 137 12.86 -21.69 -6.69
CA GLU A 137 13.38 -23.03 -6.92
C GLU A 137 14.57 -23.34 -6.00
N HIS A 138 14.37 -24.22 -5.04
CA HIS A 138 15.42 -24.76 -4.19
C HIS A 138 15.96 -26.06 -4.78
N ARG A 139 17.25 -26.06 -5.16
CA ARG A 139 17.94 -27.27 -5.61
C ARG A 139 18.55 -27.99 -4.42
N ARG A 140 17.94 -29.10 -4.00
CA ARG A 140 18.53 -30.02 -3.02
C ARG A 140 19.37 -31.07 -3.73
N GLU A 141 20.65 -31.13 -3.38
CA GLU A 141 21.48 -32.28 -3.72
C GLU A 141 21.12 -33.43 -2.79
N ILE A 142 20.45 -34.45 -3.32
CA ILE A 142 20.28 -35.71 -2.60
C ILE A 142 21.62 -36.43 -2.70
N VAL A 143 22.39 -36.37 -1.62
CA VAL A 143 23.46 -37.33 -1.39
C VAL A 143 22.77 -38.65 -1.11
N ASN A 144 22.67 -39.51 -2.13
CA ASN A 144 22.34 -40.90 -1.91
C ASN A 144 23.47 -41.47 -1.04
N THR A 145 23.23 -41.59 0.27
CA THR A 145 23.89 -42.62 1.08
C THR A 145 23.42 -43.95 0.50
N ALA A 146 24.02 -44.35 -0.62
CA ALA A 146 24.03 -45.74 -1.01
C ALA A 146 24.49 -46.49 0.24
N ASN A 147 23.72 -47.49 0.67
CA ASN A 147 24.15 -48.45 1.67
C ASN A 147 25.46 -49.05 1.15
N MET A 148 26.59 -48.40 1.46
CA MET A 148 27.87 -49.05 1.49
C MET A 148 27.72 -50.08 2.60
N THR A 149 27.34 -51.29 2.23
CA THR A 149 27.72 -52.48 2.97
C THR A 149 29.24 -52.43 3.09
N LEU A 150 29.71 -51.80 4.15
CA LEU A 150 31.10 -51.81 4.56
C LEU A 150 31.37 -53.25 5.03
N MET A 151 31.67 -54.14 4.08
CA MET A 151 32.16 -55.49 4.39
C MET A 151 33.55 -55.34 5.00
N LEU A 152 33.59 -55.37 6.33
CA LEU A 152 34.82 -55.55 7.11
C LEU A 152 35.21 -57.02 7.01
N ASP A 153 36.05 -57.33 6.02
CA ASP A 153 36.61 -58.66 5.84
C ASP A 153 37.77 -58.92 6.81
N GLY A 154 37.77 -60.12 7.40
CA GLY A 154 39.02 -60.82 7.71
C GLY A 154 39.62 -60.65 9.11
N GLY A 155 38.88 -60.96 10.17
CA GLY A 155 39.47 -61.34 11.45
C GLY A 155 39.86 -62.83 11.47
N VAL A 156 41.13 -63.15 11.18
CA VAL A 156 41.73 -64.46 11.52
C VAL A 156 43.24 -64.32 11.74
N GLY A 157 43.67 -64.58 12.97
CA GLY A 157 45.07 -64.58 13.37
C GLY A 157 45.23 -65.33 14.69
N GLY A 158 45.06 -66.65 14.64
CA GLY A 158 45.36 -67.55 15.74
C GLY A 158 46.84 -67.90 15.84
N TYR A 159 47.22 -68.34 17.06
CA TYR A 159 48.40 -69.08 17.51
C TYR A 159 49.68 -68.31 17.90
N ARG A 160 49.86 -68.09 19.22
CA ARG A 160 50.69 -68.93 20.10
C ARG A 160 50.47 -68.59 21.57
#